data_AF-A0A0M4GUT2-F1
#
_entry.id   AF-A0A0M4GUT2-F1
#
_cell.length_a   1.000
_cell.length_b   1.000
_cell.length_c   1.000
_cell.angle_alpha   90.00
_cell.angle_beta   90.00
_cell.angle_gamma   90.00
#
_symmetry.space_group_name_H-M   'P 1'
#
loop_
_entity.id
_entity.type
_entity.pdbx_description
1 polymer ?
#
loop_
_entity_poly.entity_id
_entity_poly.type
_entity_poly.pdbx_seq_one_letter_code
_entity_poly.pdbx_strand_id
1 'polypeptide(L)' 'MALSAADRERVARGEPPEAVAEGERRRRVDALTDARSRADGDERANDARLLRDVPPHW' A
#
# COMPACT_ATOMS: atom_id res chain seq x y z
N MET A 1 2.98 2.78 -22.48
CA MET A 1 2.71 1.36 -22.72
C MET A 1 1.34 1.22 -23.35
N ALA A 2 1.19 0.46 -24.43
CA ALA A 2 -0.11 0.24 -25.07
C ALA A 2 -0.83 -0.94 -24.41
N LEU A 3 -2.13 -0.80 -24.12
CA LEU A 3 -2.96 -1.88 -23.58
C LEU A 3 -3.09 -3.02 -24.59
N SER A 4 -3.03 -4.26 -24.09
CA SER A 4 -3.26 -5.48 -24.88
C SER A 4 -4.70 -5.51 -25.42
N ALA A 5 -4.96 -6.36 -26.43
CA ALA A 5 -6.31 -6.51 -26.97
C ALA A 5 -7.32 -7.01 -25.91
N ALA A 6 -6.89 -7.95 -25.05
CA ALA A 6 -7.70 -8.47 -23.96
C ALA A 6 -8.01 -7.40 -22.90
N ASP A 7 -7.04 -6.54 -22.57
CA ASP A 7 -7.28 -5.43 -21.64
C ASP A 7 -8.27 -4.41 -22.20
N ARG A 8 -8.24 -4.16 -23.51
CA ARG A 8 -9.21 -3.26 -24.16
C ARG A 8 -10.63 -3.80 -24.07
N GLU A 9 -10.80 -5.11 -24.25
CA GLU A 9 -12.10 -5.76 -24.09
C GLU A 9 -12.59 -5.69 -22.63
N ARG A 10 -11.70 -5.92 -21.67
CA ARG A 10 -12.03 -5.78 -20.24
C ARG A 10 -12.44 -4.36 -19.89
N VAL A 11 -11.69 -3.36 -20.37
CA VAL A 11 -12.05 -1.94 -20.20
C VAL A 11 -13.39 -1.62 -20.86
N ALA A 12 -13.67 -2.17 -22.04
CA ALA A 12 -14.96 -2.01 -22.71
C ALA A 12 -16.12 -2.62 -21.91
N ARG A 13 -15.86 -3.69 -21.13
CA ARG A 13 -16.79 -4.28 -20.17
C ARG A 13 -16.83 -3.56 -18.82
N GLY A 14 -16.07 -2.48 -18.64
CA GLY A 14 -15.97 -1.73 -17.38
C GLY A 14 -15.06 -2.37 -16.33
N GLU A 15 -14.31 -3.42 -16.69
CA GLU A 15 -13.33 -4.04 -15.81
C GLU A 15 -11.97 -3.34 -15.92
N PRO A 16 -11.20 -3.28 -14.81
CA PRO A 16 -9.85 -2.75 -14.85
C PRO A 16 -8.94 -3.67 -15.69
N PRO A 17 -7.94 -3.11 -16.40
CA PRO A 17 -6.89 -3.89 -17.05
C PRO A 17 -6.18 -4.84 -16.08
N GLU A 18 -5.60 -5.90 -16.60
CA GLU A 18 -4.89 -6.91 -15.80
C GLU A 18 -3.75 -6.31 -15.00
N ALA A 19 -2.97 -5.42 -15.60
CA ALA A 19 -1.88 -4.73 -14.93
C ALA A 19 -2.34 -3.92 -13.69
N VAL A 20 -3.55 -3.34 -13.75
CA VAL A 20 -4.14 -2.59 -12.63
C VAL A 20 -4.63 -3.57 -11.56
N ALA A 21 -5.35 -4.61 -11.96
CA ALA A 21 -5.84 -5.63 -11.04
C ALA A 21 -4.70 -6.37 -10.30
N GLU A 22 -3.61 -6.66 -11.00
CA GLU A 22 -2.41 -7.27 -10.43
C GLU A 22 -1.67 -6.30 -9.50
N GLY A 23 -1.58 -5.01 -9.88
CA GLY A 23 -1.06 -3.96 -9.01
C GLY A 23 -1.83 -3.87 -7.68
N GLU A 24 -3.16 -3.96 -7.72
CA GLU A 24 -3.98 -4.01 -6.51
C GLU A 24 -3.76 -5.29 -5.70
N ARG A 25 -3.70 -6.47 -6.35
CA ARG A 25 -3.41 -7.73 -5.66
C ARG A 25 -2.09 -7.66 -4.91
N ARG A 26 -1.04 -7.15 -5.55
CA ARG A 26 0.27 -6.96 -4.91
C ARG A 26 0.20 -6.02 -3.73
N ARG A 27 -0.48 -4.88 -3.86
CA ARG A 27 -0.66 -3.93 -2.75
C ARG A 27 -1.42 -4.52 -1.57
N ARG A 28 -2.39 -5.42 -1.82
CA ARG A 28 -3.12 -6.13 -0.76
C ARG A 28 -2.26 -7.15 -0.02
N VAL A 29 -1.30 -7.78 -0.70
CA VAL A 29 -0.40 -8.78 -0.10
C VAL A 29 0.80 -8.11 0.59
N ASP A 30 1.22 -6.95 0.11
CA ASP A 30 2.35 -6.23 0.70
C ASP A 30 1.98 -5.65 2.07
N ALA A 31 2.47 -6.31 3.12
CA ALA A 31 2.25 -5.92 4.51
C ALA A 31 2.72 -4.49 4.82
N LEU A 32 3.76 -4.00 4.12
CA LEU A 32 4.22 -2.62 4.30
C LEU A 32 3.23 -1.61 3.70
N THR A 33 2.72 -1.87 2.48
CA THR A 33 1.68 -1.04 1.86
C THR A 33 0.35 -1.10 2.62
N ASP A 34 -0.06 -2.28 3.12
CA ASP A 34 -1.24 -2.44 3.98
C ASP A 34 -1.06 -1.67 5.29
N ALA A 35 0.09 -1.81 5.95
CA ALA A 35 0.44 -1.03 7.14
C ALA A 35 0.44 0.48 6.87
N ARG A 36 0.99 0.94 5.75
CA ARG A 36 1.01 2.36 5.36
C ARG A 36 -0.36 2.91 4.99
N SER A 37 -1.23 2.09 4.41
CA SER A 37 -2.63 2.47 4.12
C SER A 37 -3.50 2.52 5.37
N ARG A 38 -3.18 1.73 6.40
CA ARG A 38 -3.82 1.78 7.73
C ARG A 38 -3.19 2.83 8.63
N ALA A 39 -1.92 3.16 8.39
CA ALA A 39 -1.19 4.18 9.11
C ALA A 39 -1.55 5.57 8.57
N ASP A 40 -2.78 6.01 8.88
CA ASP A 40 -3.00 7.36 9.41
C ASP A 40 -2.51 7.44 10.89
N GLY A 41 -1.60 6.54 11.27
CA GLY A 41 -1.04 6.40 12.60
C GLY A 41 0.11 7.36 12.75
N ASP A 42 -0.12 8.40 13.56
CA ASP A 42 0.79 9.48 13.91
C ASP A 42 2.20 8.93 14.21
N GLU A 43 3.18 9.24 13.34
CA GLU A 43 4.60 8.88 13.52
C GLU A 43 5.12 9.30 14.91
N ARG A 44 4.54 10.37 15.49
CA ARG A 44 4.80 10.85 16.85
C ARG A 44 4.49 9.82 17.93
N ALA A 45 3.57 8.89 17.70
CA ALA A 45 3.23 7.86 18.68
C ALA A 45 4.35 6.83 18.85
N ASN A 46 5.11 6.55 17.78
CA ASN A 46 6.28 5.68 17.86
C ASN A 46 7.42 6.40 18.59
N ASP A 47 7.69 7.64 18.21
CA ASP A 47 8.69 8.50 18.87
C ASP A 47 8.39 8.69 20.36
N ALA A 48 7.13 8.90 20.74
CA ALA A 48 6.73 9.04 22.14
C ALA A 48 6.96 7.77 22.96
N ARG A 49 6.75 6.58 22.37
CA ARG A 49 7.06 5.29 23.02
C ARG A 49 8.56 5.10 23.15
N LEU A 50 9.31 5.38 22.09
CA LEU A 50 10.76 5.31 22.09
C LEU A 50 11.36 6.22 23.16
N LEU A 51 10.92 7.48 23.24
CA LEU A 51 11.40 8.44 24.25
C LEU A 51 11.05 8.04 25.68
N ARG A 52 9.94 7.31 25.90
CA ARG A 52 9.55 6.84 27.24
C ARG A 52 10.39 5.66 27.70
N ASP A 53 10.71 4.75 26.79
CA ASP A 53 11.38 3.49 27.10
C ASP A 53 12.91 3.64 27.08
N VAL A 54 13.43 4.77 26.62
CA VAL A 54 14.87 5.06 26.54
C VAL A 54 15.36 5.72 27.85
N PRO A 55 16.31 5.09 28.58
CA PRO A 55 16.86 5.64 29.83
C PRO A 55 17.58 6.98 29.59
N PRO A 56 17.62 7.89 30.58
CA PRO A 56 18.12 9.27 30.41
C PRO A 56 19.65 9.42 30.25
N HIS A 57 20.39 8.32 30.12
CA HIS A 57 21.84 8.35 29.97
C HIS A 57 22.31 7.24 29.01
N TRP A 58 22.68 7.67 27.81
CA TRP A 58 23.60 7.01 26.90
C TRP A 58 24.70 8.04 26.59
#